data_AF-A0A013S730-F1
#
_entry.id   AF-A0A013S730-F1
#
_cell.length_a   1.000
_cell.length_b   1.000
_cell.length_c   1.000
_cell.angle_alpha   90.00
_cell.angle_beta   90.00
_cell.angle_gamma   90.00
#
_symmetry.space_group_name_H-M   'P 1'
#
loop_
_entity.id
_entity.type
_entity.pdbx_description
1 polymer ?
#
loop_
_entity_poly.entity_id
_entity_poly.type
_entity_poly.pdbx_seq_one_letter_code
_entity_poly.pdbx_strand_id
1 'polypeptide(L)'
;MNNNQFLKRFFEIEAGKELPHLEEDYHHITFNVTITPDVPNKDYIVVFLGDHLIFPIILELPKNEHRLNLGWIDIFYISKKTVRKGKKRIKFLKLIDEYIRANHLLDLHE
;
A
#
# COMPACT_ATOMS: atom_id res chain seq x y z
N MET A 1 -0.47 -8.52 9.09
CA MET A 1 0.84 -7.87 8.90
C MET A 1 0.85 -6.60 9.72
N ASN A 2 1.81 -6.41 10.62
CA ASN A 2 1.86 -5.21 11.45
C ASN A 2 2.47 -4.01 10.67
N ASN A 3 2.41 -2.81 11.25
CA ASN A 3 2.91 -1.58 10.62
C ASN A 3 4.41 -1.63 10.32
N ASN A 4 5.20 -2.19 11.24
CA ASN A 4 6.64 -2.28 11.12
C ASN A 4 7.06 -3.22 9.97
N GLN A 5 6.38 -4.36 9.84
CA GLN A 5 6.53 -5.31 8.74
C GLN A 5 6.24 -4.67 7.39
N PHE A 6 5.13 -3.92 7.32
CA PHE A 6 4.77 -3.17 6.13
C PHE A 6 5.85 -2.16 5.75
N LEU A 7 6.31 -1.35 6.71
CA LEU A 7 7.31 -0.31 6.49
C LEU A 7 8.66 -0.91 6.05
N LYS A 8 9.13 -1.97 6.71
CA LYS A 8 10.36 -2.66 6.33
C LYS A 8 10.32 -3.09 4.87
N ARG A 9 9.28 -3.86 4.49
CA ARG A 9 9.12 -4.34 3.11
C ARG A 9 8.93 -3.19 2.13
N PHE A 10 8.26 -2.12 2.53
CA PHE A 10 8.10 -0.91 1.71
C PHE A 10 9.47 -0.30 1.38
N PHE A 11 10.33 -0.09 2.37
CA PHE A 11 11.65 0.48 2.16
C PHE A 11 12.58 -0.45 1.38
N GLU A 12 12.46 -1.76 1.54
CA GLU A 12 13.19 -2.74 0.71
C GLU A 12 12.76 -2.69 -0.76
N ILE A 13 11.46 -2.55 -1.03
CA ILE A 13 10.97 -2.32 -2.40
C ILE A 13 11.50 -0.98 -2.92
N GLU A 14 11.48 0.09 -2.11
CA GLU A 14 12.04 1.39 -2.48
C GLU A 14 13.54 1.31 -2.82
N ALA A 15 14.32 0.62 -2.00
CA ALA A 15 15.76 0.43 -2.20
C ALA A 15 16.09 -0.57 -3.32
N GLY A 16 15.15 -1.45 -3.68
CA GLY A 16 15.36 -2.52 -4.65
C GLY A 16 16.19 -3.70 -4.11
N LYS A 17 16.40 -3.77 -2.80
CA LYS A 17 17.20 -4.79 -2.10
C LYS A 17 16.72 -4.93 -0.65
N GLU A 18 17.10 -6.03 -0.01
CA GLU A 18 16.96 -6.19 1.43
C GLU A 18 17.81 -5.15 2.17
N LEU A 19 17.26 -4.64 3.28
CA LEU A 19 17.92 -3.67 4.14
C LEU A 19 18.36 -4.36 5.43
N PRO A 20 19.48 -3.92 6.04
CA PRO A 20 19.96 -4.52 7.29
C PRO A 20 19.07 -4.19 8.50
N HIS A 21 18.09 -3.30 8.32
CA HIS A 21 17.18 -2.87 9.38
C HIS A 21 16.23 -4.00 9.81
N LEU A 22 15.97 -4.07 11.10
CA LEU A 22 14.97 -4.94 11.69
C LEU A 22 13.58 -4.28 11.62
N GLU A 23 12.53 -5.04 11.90
CA GLU A 23 11.17 -4.49 11.90
C GLU A 23 11.02 -3.43 13.01
N GLU A 24 11.64 -3.67 14.15
CA GLU A 24 11.63 -2.82 15.33
C GLU A 24 12.22 -1.43 15.06
N ASP A 25 13.11 -1.29 14.07
CA ASP A 25 13.70 0.00 13.70
C ASP A 25 12.63 1.01 13.21
N TYR A 26 11.47 0.54 12.78
CA TYR A 26 10.39 1.36 12.21
C TYR A 26 9.29 1.76 13.20
N HIS A 27 9.41 1.41 14.49
CA HIS A 27 8.39 1.67 15.53
C HIS A 27 7.98 3.13 15.70
N HIS A 28 8.85 4.07 15.29
CA HIS A 28 8.64 5.51 15.41
C HIS A 28 7.77 6.09 14.29
N ILE A 29 7.49 5.33 13.23
CA ILE A 29 6.66 5.77 12.12
C ILE A 29 5.23 5.28 12.37
N THR A 30 4.29 6.23 12.44
CA THR A 30 2.89 5.93 12.65
C THR A 30 2.07 6.33 11.44
N PHE A 31 1.06 5.51 11.10
CA PHE A 31 0.13 5.82 10.03
C PHE A 31 -1.23 5.20 10.26
N ASN A 32 -2.25 5.84 9.70
CA ASN A 32 -3.60 5.35 9.60
C ASN A 32 -3.94 5.04 8.14
N VAL A 33 -4.85 4.08 7.94
CA VAL A 33 -5.36 3.72 6.62
C VAL A 33 -6.83 4.06 6.54
N THR A 34 -7.22 4.76 5.48
CA THR A 34 -8.61 5.03 5.15
C THR A 34 -8.90 4.47 3.78
N ILE A 35 -10.03 3.78 3.66
CA ILE A 35 -10.50 3.20 2.40
C ILE A 35 -11.88 3.75 2.11
N THR A 36 -12.15 4.11 0.86
CA THR A 36 -13.49 4.52 0.44
C THR A 36 -14.51 3.40 0.67
N PRO A 37 -15.78 3.72 0.96
CA PRO A 37 -16.83 2.72 1.07
C PRO A 37 -16.97 1.91 -0.21
N ASP A 38 -17.52 0.70 -0.09
CA ASP A 38 -17.80 -0.15 -1.24
C ASP A 38 -18.88 0.49 -2.13
N VAL A 39 -18.51 0.79 -3.37
CA VAL A 39 -19.42 1.30 -4.40
C VAL A 39 -19.41 0.35 -5.61
N PRO A 40 -20.59 -0.08 -6.09
CA PRO A 40 -20.69 -0.95 -7.27
C PRO A 40 -19.92 -0.39 -8.47
N ASN A 41 -19.18 -1.26 -9.16
CA ASN A 41 -18.39 -0.93 -10.36
C ASN A 41 -17.31 0.14 -10.16
N LYS A 42 -16.94 0.46 -8.92
CA LYS A 42 -15.79 1.32 -8.61
C LYS A 42 -14.73 0.55 -7.84
N ASP A 43 -13.48 0.86 -8.17
CA ASP A 43 -12.32 0.44 -7.41
C ASP A 43 -12.24 1.25 -6.10
N TYR A 44 -11.56 0.70 -5.09
CA TYR A 44 -11.38 1.40 -3.82
C TYR A 44 -10.30 2.47 -3.96
N ILE A 45 -10.47 3.62 -3.31
CA ILE A 45 -9.34 4.52 -3.05
C ILE A 45 -8.83 4.25 -1.65
N VAL A 46 -7.55 3.89 -1.57
CA VAL A 46 -6.85 3.63 -0.32
C VAL A 46 -5.89 4.77 -0.06
N VAL A 47 -5.95 5.31 1.15
CA VAL A 47 -5.09 6.41 1.60
C VAL A 47 -4.39 5.99 2.89
N PHE A 48 -3.07 5.95 2.85
CA PHE A 48 -2.23 5.87 4.04
C PHE A 48 -1.77 7.28 4.39
N LEU A 49 -2.02 7.71 5.63
CA LEU A 49 -1.60 8.99 6.18
C LEU A 49 -0.75 8.77 7.42
N GLY A 50 0.41 9.40 7.48
CA GLY A 50 1.32 9.29 8.60
C GLY A 50 2.28 10.47 8.70
N ASP A 51 3.15 10.41 9.70
CA ASP A 51 4.13 11.44 10.04
C ASP A 51 5.41 11.41 9.18
N HIS A 52 5.69 10.27 8.54
CA HIS A 52 6.88 10.08 7.72
C HIS A 52 6.76 10.65 6.29
N LEU A 53 7.89 11.04 5.70
CA LEU A 53 7.99 11.69 4.38
C LEU A 53 7.45 10.88 3.18
N ILE A 54 7.23 9.57 3.35
CA ILE A 54 6.63 8.71 2.31
C ILE A 54 5.13 8.94 2.17
N PHE A 55 4.48 9.48 3.22
CA PHE A 55 3.06 9.77 3.22
C PHE A 55 2.76 11.13 2.55
N PRO A 56 1.57 11.30 1.95
CA PRO A 56 0.52 10.29 1.81
C PRO A 56 0.89 9.22 0.76
N ILE A 57 0.43 8.00 0.99
CA ILE A 57 0.36 6.96 -0.06
C ILE A 57 -1.09 6.87 -0.49
N ILE A 58 -1.37 7.17 -1.76
CA ILE A 58 -2.73 7.19 -2.31
C ILE A 58 -2.74 6.26 -3.51
N LEU A 59 -3.64 5.29 -3.52
CA LEU A 59 -3.79 4.40 -4.66
C LEU A 59 -5.24 4.03 -4.90
N GLU A 60 -5.51 3.70 -6.16
CA GLU A 60 -6.67 2.93 -6.54
C GLU A 60 -6.34 1.44 -6.36
N LEU A 61 -7.14 0.75 -5.54
CA LEU A 61 -7.05 -0.69 -5.33
C LEU A 61 -8.20 -1.36 -6.08
N PRO A 62 -7.90 -2.12 -7.14
CA PRO A 62 -8.94 -2.71 -7.96
C PRO A 62 -9.55 -3.91 -7.27
N LYS A 63 -10.88 -4.06 -7.40
CA LYS A 63 -11.59 -5.26 -6.93
C LYS A 63 -11.20 -6.51 -7.70
N ASN A 64 -10.80 -6.32 -8.96
CA ASN A 64 -10.35 -7.38 -9.84
C ASN A 64 -8.86 -7.70 -9.59
N GLU A 65 -8.60 -8.88 -9.04
CA GLU A 65 -7.25 -9.38 -8.74
C GLU A 65 -6.34 -9.43 -9.97
N HIS A 66 -6.89 -9.68 -11.17
CA HIS A 66 -6.11 -9.68 -12.41
C HIS A 66 -5.54 -8.29 -12.72
N ARG A 67 -6.33 -7.22 -12.51
CA ARG A 67 -5.86 -5.84 -12.69
C ARG A 67 -4.76 -5.48 -11.69
N LEU A 68 -4.88 -5.98 -10.46
CA LEU A 68 -3.86 -5.80 -9.43
C LEU A 68 -2.54 -6.45 -9.84
N ASN A 69 -2.59 -7.70 -10.31
CA ASN A 69 -1.42 -8.46 -10.74
C ASN A 69 -0.70 -7.84 -11.95
N LEU A 70 -1.46 -7.21 -12.86
CA LEU A 70 -0.90 -6.46 -13.99
C LEU A 70 -0.45 -5.04 -13.61
N GLY A 71 -0.79 -4.58 -12.41
CA GLY A 71 -0.53 -3.21 -11.94
C GLY A 71 -1.29 -2.15 -12.73
N TRP A 72 -2.45 -2.49 -13.29
CA TRP A 72 -3.27 -1.61 -14.15
C TRP A 72 -4.27 -0.78 -13.33
N ILE A 73 -3.77 0.32 -12.80
CA ILE A 73 -4.50 1.31 -11.99
C ILE A 73 -4.14 2.72 -12.46
N ASP A 74 -5.02 3.70 -12.28
CA ASP A 74 -4.71 5.06 -12.78
C ASP A 74 -4.09 5.94 -11.69
N ILE A 75 -4.50 5.72 -10.44
CA ILE A 75 -4.06 6.50 -9.28
C ILE A 75 -3.06 5.69 -8.49
N PHE A 76 -1.81 6.17 -8.41
CA PHE A 76 -0.84 5.69 -7.43
C PHE A 76 0.20 6.77 -7.15
N TYR A 77 0.20 7.29 -5.92
CA TYR A 77 1.09 8.33 -5.43
C TYR A 77 1.77 7.90 -4.12
N ILE A 78 3.05 8.25 -3.99
CA ILE A 78 3.83 8.18 -2.75
C ILE A 78 4.46 9.55 -2.55
N SER A 79 4.29 10.18 -1.38
CA SER A 79 4.82 11.53 -1.11
C SER A 79 4.47 12.55 -2.21
N LYS A 80 3.22 12.47 -2.71
CA LYS A 80 2.69 13.29 -3.83
C LYS A 80 3.36 13.04 -5.20
N LYS A 81 4.24 12.04 -5.34
CA LYS A 81 4.86 11.64 -6.62
C LYS A 81 4.15 10.44 -7.21
N THR A 82 3.85 10.49 -8.51
CA THR A 82 3.22 9.37 -9.22
C THR A 82 4.16 8.17 -9.31
N VAL A 83 3.66 6.99 -8.95
CA VAL A 83 4.37 5.72 -9.08
C VAL A 83 4.26 5.21 -10.51
N ARG A 84 5.37 5.25 -11.24
CA ARG A 84 5.45 4.84 -12.65
C ARG A 84 5.09 3.35 -12.83
N LYS A 85 4.53 3.01 -14.00
CA LYS A 85 4.28 1.62 -14.40
C LYS A 85 5.58 0.82 -14.41
N GLY A 86 5.57 -0.38 -13.84
CA GLY A 86 6.74 -1.27 -13.81
C GLY A 86 6.73 -2.27 -12.65
N LYS A 87 7.79 -3.08 -12.56
CA LYS A 87 7.91 -4.16 -11.55
C LYS A 87 7.80 -3.64 -10.11
N LYS A 88 8.40 -2.48 -9.82
CA LYS A 88 8.39 -1.86 -8.48
C LYS A 88 6.97 -1.54 -8.01
N ARG A 89 6.17 -0.96 -8.91
CA ARG A 89 4.75 -0.66 -8.67
C ARG A 89 3.93 -1.91 -8.35
N ILE A 90 4.13 -2.99 -9.10
CA ILE A 90 3.43 -4.26 -8.84
C ILE A 90 3.82 -4.80 -7.45
N LYS A 91 5.11 -4.72 -7.08
CA LYS A 91 5.55 -5.12 -5.73
C LYS A 91 4.85 -4.30 -4.64
N PHE A 92 4.75 -2.98 -4.81
CA PHE A 92 4.00 -2.15 -3.85
C PHE A 92 2.53 -2.51 -3.80
N LEU A 93 1.87 -2.73 -4.95
CA LEU A 93 0.46 -3.10 -4.97
C LEU A 93 0.20 -4.40 -4.22
N LYS A 94 1.06 -5.41 -4.42
CA LYS A 94 0.97 -6.67 -3.68
C LYS A 94 1.18 -6.47 -2.18
N LEU A 95 2.18 -5.68 -1.78
CA LEU A 95 2.43 -5.38 -0.37
C LEU A 95 1.23 -4.67 0.28
N ILE A 96 0.61 -3.73 -0.43
CA ILE A 96 -0.54 -2.98 0.07
C ILE A 96 -1.78 -3.88 0.16
N ASP A 97 -2.08 -4.68 -0.86
CA ASP A 97 -3.18 -5.65 -0.81
C ASP A 97 -3.00 -6.65 0.34
N GLU A 98 -1.78 -7.16 0.52
CA GLU A 98 -1.44 -8.05 1.63
C GLU A 98 -1.65 -7.37 3.00
N TYR A 99 -1.26 -6.09 3.14
CA TYR A 99 -1.52 -5.33 4.36
C TYR A 99 -3.02 -5.20 4.64
N ILE A 100 -3.79 -4.84 3.62
CA ILE A 100 -5.22 -4.61 3.73
C ILE A 100 -5.95 -5.89 4.14
N ARG A 101 -5.66 -7.01 3.48
CA ARG A 101 -6.25 -8.32 3.80
C ARG A 101 -5.85 -8.81 5.19
N ALA A 102 -4.56 -8.71 5.53
CA ALA A 102 -4.06 -9.20 6.80
C ALA A 102 -4.50 -8.37 8.02
N ASN A 103 -5.14 -7.22 7.78
CA ASN A 103 -5.73 -6.37 8.82
C ASN A 103 -7.26 -6.24 8.66
N HIS A 104 -7.90 -7.06 7.81
CA HIS A 104 -9.35 -7.08 7.60
C HIS A 104 -9.95 -5.71 7.25
N LEU A 105 -9.18 -4.84 6.56
CA LEU A 105 -9.59 -3.45 6.30
C LEU A 105 -10.66 -3.31 5.20
N LEU A 106 -10.88 -4.37 4.43
CA LEU A 106 -11.94 -4.47 3.41
C LEU A 106 -13.04 -5.46 3.78
N ASP A 107 -12.91 -6.16 4.91
CA ASP A 107 -13.96 -7.07 5.39
C ASP A 107 -15.01 -6.24 6.13
N LEU A 108 -15.80 -5.49 5.36
CA LEU A 108 -17.02 -4.84 5.82
C LEU A 108 -18.16 -5.31 4.92
N HIS A 109 -18.74 -6.45 5.30
CA HIS A 109 -20.18 -6.79 5.33
C HIS A 109 -20.38 -8.31 5.37
N GLU A 110 -20.57 -8.87 6.57
CA GLU A 110 -21.70 -9.77 6.83
C GLU A 110 -22.69 -9.05 7.74
#